data_AF-A0A9X3ZUM9-F1
#
_entry.id   AF-A0A9X3ZUM9-F1
#
_cell.length_a   1.000
_cell.length_b   1.000
_cell.length_c   1.000
_cell.angle_alpha   90.00
_cell.angle_beta   90.00
_cell.angle_gamma   90.00
#
_symmetry.space_group_name_H-M   'P 1'
#
loop_
_entity.id
_entity.type
_entity.pdbx_description
1 polymer ?
#
loop_
_entity_poly.entity_id
_entity_poly.type
_entity_poly.pdbx_seq_one_letter_code
_entity_poly.pdbx_strand_id
1 'polypeptide(L)'
;MNATTTITFKVDEGNLPNYTDEYLAALWHIAQANPAPFGDSAACAFAEHVGREIISRWLGSVPPELWLHQGRHAAKASDAARTLRDDLLRDTVAPGQFITLAEAMLRLGFEEGGAVQESTTRDALIRLGFTAGREPHGLRRRGWIAPGGAA
;
A
#
# COMPACT_ATOMS: atom_id res chain seq x y z
N MET A 1 35.91 -44.36 7.10
CA MET A 1 35.91 -43.59 8.36
C MET A 1 35.24 -42.27 8.07
N ASN A 2 34.12 -41.94 8.71
CA ASN A 2 33.51 -40.62 8.55
C ASN A 2 34.24 -39.65 9.50
N ALA A 3 34.78 -38.56 8.97
CA ALA A 3 35.40 -37.53 9.79
C ALA A 3 34.30 -36.70 10.47
N THR A 4 34.31 -36.64 11.80
CA THR A 4 33.43 -35.76 12.57
C THR A 4 34.05 -34.38 12.63
N THR A 5 33.28 -33.34 12.30
CA THR A 5 33.69 -31.94 12.44
C THR A 5 32.78 -31.25 13.44
N THR A 6 33.37 -30.56 14.42
CA THR A 6 32.64 -29.75 15.40
C THR A 6 32.81 -28.29 15.05
N ILE A 7 31.69 -27.56 14.96
CA ILE A 7 31.66 -26.11 14.72
C ILE A 7 30.96 -25.47 15.90
N THR A 8 31.62 -24.50 16.55
CA THR A 8 31.07 -23.74 17.68
C THR A 8 30.64 -22.36 17.23
N PHE A 9 29.42 -21.97 17.58
CA PHE A 9 28.88 -20.64 17.31
C PHE A 9 28.86 -19.80 18.58
N LYS A 10 29.19 -18.51 18.45
CA LYS A 10 29.04 -17.51 19.50
C LYS A 10 28.24 -16.35 18.92
N VAL A 11 27.25 -15.90 19.65
CA VAL A 11 26.35 -14.83 19.22
C VAL A 11 26.23 -13.83 20.34
N ASP A 12 26.38 -12.55 20.00
CA ASP A 12 25.94 -11.46 20.86
C ASP A 12 24.47 -11.18 20.54
N GLU A 13 23.58 -11.63 21.42
CA GLU A 13 22.12 -11.44 21.30
C GLU A 13 21.71 -9.97 21.38
N GLY A 14 22.50 -9.13 22.06
CA GLY A 14 22.23 -7.69 22.16
C GLY A 14 22.48 -6.93 20.85
N ASN A 15 23.17 -7.56 19.90
CA ASN A 15 23.57 -6.96 18.64
C ASN A 15 22.77 -7.48 17.43
N LEU A 16 21.69 -8.25 17.66
CA LEU A 16 20.82 -8.78 16.60
C LEU A 16 20.37 -7.73 15.57
N PRO A 17 19.99 -6.49 15.96
CA PRO A 17 19.56 -5.46 15.01
C PRO A 17 20.64 -5.03 14.01
N ASN A 18 21.92 -5.28 14.29
CA ASN A 18 23.04 -4.87 13.44
C ASN A 18 23.60 -6.00 12.57
N TYR A 19 23.08 -7.23 12.71
CA TYR A 19 23.49 -8.33 11.84
C TYR A 19 22.83 -8.23 10.47
N THR A 20 23.46 -8.85 9.46
CA THR A 20 22.87 -8.96 8.12
C THR A 20 21.73 -9.98 8.11
N ASP A 21 20.89 -9.89 7.08
CA ASP A 21 19.77 -10.84 6.90
C ASP A 21 20.28 -12.28 6.69
N GLU A 22 21.39 -12.47 5.97
CA GLU A 22 22.01 -13.79 5.79
C GLU A 22 22.49 -14.37 7.12
N TYR A 23 23.03 -13.53 8.00
CA TYR A 23 23.49 -13.97 9.31
C TYR A 23 22.30 -14.33 10.20
N LEU A 24 21.22 -13.53 10.21
CA LEU A 24 19.98 -13.86 10.92
C LEU A 24 19.35 -15.16 10.41
N ALA A 25 19.36 -15.40 9.10
CA ALA A 25 18.90 -16.66 8.52
C ALA A 25 19.75 -17.86 8.99
N ALA A 26 21.07 -17.69 9.07
CA ALA A 26 21.95 -18.71 9.64
C ALA A 26 21.63 -18.96 11.13
N LEU A 27 21.41 -17.90 11.92
CA LEU A 27 21.03 -18.01 13.33
C LEU A 27 19.68 -18.73 13.52
N TRP A 28 18.72 -18.52 12.61
CA TRP A 28 17.44 -19.24 12.62
C TRP A 28 17.62 -20.75 12.43
N HIS A 29 18.51 -21.16 11.53
CA HIS A 29 18.84 -22.58 11.36
C HIS A 29 19.62 -23.14 12.56
N ILE A 30 20.55 -22.37 13.13
CA ILE A 30 21.29 -22.75 14.34
C ILE A 30 20.34 -22.94 15.53
N ALA A 31 19.38 -22.03 15.73
CA ALA A 31 18.40 -22.13 16.81
C ALA A 31 17.55 -23.41 16.69
N GLN A 32 17.17 -23.81 15.48
CA GLN A 32 16.42 -25.05 15.24
C GLN A 32 17.28 -26.32 15.40
N ALA A 33 18.55 -26.25 15.00
CA ALA A 33 19.49 -27.36 15.13
C ALA A 33 20.07 -27.49 16.55
N ASN A 34 19.75 -26.56 17.45
CA ASN A 34 20.27 -26.51 18.81
C ASN A 34 19.86 -27.79 19.57
N PRO A 35 20.83 -28.59 20.08
CA PRO A 35 20.53 -29.83 20.80
C PRO A 35 20.06 -29.61 22.25
N ALA A 36 19.73 -28.38 22.66
CA ALA A 36 19.26 -28.08 24.00
C ALA A 36 17.99 -28.88 24.38
N PRO A 37 17.87 -29.32 25.64
CA PRO A 37 16.69 -30.04 26.09
C PRO A 37 15.43 -29.16 26.08
N PHE A 38 14.27 -29.79 26.02
CA PHE A 38 13.00 -29.10 26.16
C PHE A 38 12.95 -28.31 27.48
N GLY A 39 12.53 -27.05 27.40
CA GLY A 39 12.42 -26.15 28.56
C GLY A 39 13.72 -25.45 28.94
N ASP A 40 14.79 -25.57 28.16
CA ASP A 40 15.98 -24.74 28.34
C ASP A 40 15.65 -23.26 28.10
N SER A 41 15.65 -22.48 29.17
CA SER A 41 15.23 -21.07 29.12
C SER A 41 16.12 -20.22 28.22
N ALA A 42 17.43 -20.50 28.16
CA ALA A 42 18.35 -19.69 27.38
C ALA A 42 18.21 -20.00 25.89
N ALA A 43 18.11 -21.29 25.53
CA ALA A 43 17.88 -21.70 24.15
C ALA A 43 16.52 -21.20 23.61
N CYS A 44 15.47 -21.26 24.43
CA CYS A 44 14.16 -20.71 24.09
C CYS A 44 14.20 -19.20 23.90
N ALA A 45 14.83 -18.45 24.82
CA ALA A 45 14.96 -17.00 24.72
C ALA A 45 15.76 -16.58 23.48
N PHE A 46 16.86 -17.26 23.19
CA PHE A 46 17.67 -17.03 21.99
C PHE A 46 16.85 -17.24 20.71
N ALA A 47 16.16 -18.38 20.60
CA ALA A 47 15.32 -18.69 19.44
C ALA A 47 14.19 -17.65 19.25
N GLU A 48 13.57 -17.22 20.35
CA GLU A 48 12.55 -16.18 20.34
C GLU A 48 13.11 -14.83 19.86
N HIS A 49 14.29 -14.43 20.36
CA HIS A 49 14.90 -13.15 20.01
C HIS A 49 15.26 -13.09 18.52
N VAL A 50 15.86 -14.15 17.98
CA VAL A 50 16.16 -14.28 16.54
C VAL A 50 14.87 -14.22 15.72
N GLY A 51 13.83 -14.97 16.10
CA GLY A 51 12.56 -15.00 15.38
C GLY A 51 11.85 -13.64 15.36
N ARG A 52 11.84 -12.92 16.50
CA ARG A 52 11.25 -11.58 16.60
C ARG A 52 11.96 -10.57 15.72
N GLU A 53 13.29 -10.63 15.64
CA GLU A 53 14.05 -9.73 14.77
C GLU A 53 13.73 -9.97 13.29
N ILE A 54 13.66 -11.24 12.85
CA ILE A 54 13.27 -11.59 11.46
C ILE A 54 11.87 -11.06 11.14
N ILE A 55 10.89 -11.27 12.03
CA ILE A 55 9.51 -10.77 11.86
C ILE A 55 9.48 -9.25 11.81
N SER A 56 10.23 -8.57 12.70
CA SER A 56 10.32 -7.12 12.75
C SER A 56 10.84 -6.53 11.44
N ARG A 57 11.92 -7.10 10.89
CA ARG A 57 12.48 -6.69 9.59
C ARG A 57 11.52 -6.94 8.45
N TRP A 58 10.90 -8.12 8.42
CA TRP A 58 9.91 -8.44 7.40
C TRP A 58 8.74 -7.44 7.42
N LEU A 59 8.16 -7.17 8.60
CA LEU A 59 7.11 -6.17 8.75
C LEU A 59 7.58 -4.76 8.35
N GLY A 60 8.81 -4.38 8.67
CA GLY A 60 9.40 -3.10 8.25
C GLY A 60 9.54 -2.96 6.73
N SER A 61 9.76 -4.06 6.02
CA SER A 61 9.89 -4.09 4.55
C SER A 61 8.54 -4.13 3.81
N VAL A 62 7.45 -4.46 4.50
CA VAL A 62 6.11 -4.58 3.94
C VAL A 62 5.20 -3.51 4.55
N PRO A 63 5.33 -2.23 4.13
CA PRO A 63 4.47 -1.18 4.64
C PRO A 63 3.00 -1.51 4.31
N PRO A 64 2.05 -1.31 5.25
CA PRO A 64 0.65 -1.60 4.96
C PRO A 64 0.15 -0.70 3.83
N GLU A 65 -0.48 -1.29 2.81
CA GLU A 65 -1.03 -0.57 1.63
C GLU A 65 -1.88 0.66 2.03
N LEU A 66 -2.67 0.54 3.11
CA LEU A 66 -3.49 1.63 3.63
C LEU A 66 -2.71 2.78 4.30
N TRP A 67 -1.43 2.60 4.60
CA TRP A 67 -0.56 3.68 5.10
C TRP A 67 -0.41 4.81 4.07
N LEU A 68 -0.48 4.47 2.78
CA LEU A 68 -0.47 5.43 1.67
C LEU A 68 -1.84 6.08 1.47
N HIS A 69 -2.92 5.42 1.90
CA HIS A 69 -4.31 5.87 1.79
C HIS A 69 -4.88 6.29 3.16
N GLN A 70 -4.21 7.21 3.84
CA GLN A 70 -4.64 7.69 5.16
C GLN A 70 -6.03 8.34 5.12
N GLY A 71 -6.76 8.30 6.25
CA GLY A 71 -8.14 8.82 6.34
C GLY A 71 -8.30 10.28 5.87
N ARG A 72 -7.25 11.11 5.98
CA ARG A 72 -7.23 12.48 5.42
C ARG A 72 -7.34 12.52 3.89
N HIS A 73 -6.83 11.51 3.18
CA HIS A 73 -6.99 11.39 1.73
C HIS A 73 -8.45 11.01 1.39
N ALA A 74 -9.08 10.17 2.21
CA ALA A 74 -10.50 9.84 2.05
C ALA A 74 -11.43 11.05 2.31
N ALA A 75 -11.11 11.90 3.30
CA ALA A 75 -11.84 13.14 3.55
C ALA A 75 -11.74 14.11 2.35
N LYS A 76 -10.53 14.30 1.81
CA LYS A 76 -10.31 15.11 0.60
C LYS A 76 -11.09 14.59 -0.61
N ALA A 77 -11.19 13.27 -0.79
CA ALA A 77 -12.00 12.67 -1.85
C ALA A 77 -13.51 12.91 -1.66
N SER A 78 -14.00 12.87 -0.42
CA SER A 78 -15.40 13.23 -0.10
C SER A 78 -15.69 14.71 -0.40
N ASP A 79 -14.78 15.62 -0.04
CA ASP A 79 -14.93 17.04 -0.32
C ASP A 79 -14.90 17.34 -1.82
N ALA A 80 -13.97 16.71 -2.55
CA ALA A 80 -13.91 16.80 -4.01
C ALA A 80 -15.20 16.27 -4.66
N ALA A 81 -15.74 15.14 -4.19
CA ALA A 81 -17.00 14.60 -4.69
C ALA A 81 -18.18 15.55 -4.43
N ARG A 82 -18.22 16.23 -3.28
CA ARG A 82 -19.23 17.24 -2.99
C ARG A 82 -19.12 18.44 -3.94
N THR A 83 -17.91 18.98 -4.11
CA THR A 83 -17.67 20.11 -5.02
C THR A 83 -18.04 19.78 -6.47
N LEU A 84 -17.63 18.60 -6.97
CA LEU A 84 -18.03 18.14 -8.30
C LEU A 84 -19.55 17.94 -8.38
N ARG A 85 -20.20 17.39 -7.37
CA ARG A 85 -21.67 17.28 -7.33
C ARG A 85 -22.35 18.63 -7.43
N ASP A 86 -21.87 19.63 -6.70
CA ASP A 86 -22.43 20.98 -6.71
C ASP A 86 -22.23 21.68 -8.06
N ASP A 87 -21.20 21.31 -8.83
CA ASP A 87 -21.01 21.73 -10.23
C ASP A 87 -21.95 20.97 -11.18
N LEU A 88 -22.12 19.66 -11.00
CA LEU A 88 -23.04 18.84 -11.81
C LEU A 88 -24.52 19.23 -11.61
N LEU A 89 -24.91 19.57 -10.38
CA LEU A 89 -26.25 20.07 -10.06
C LEU A 89 -26.50 21.50 -10.59
N ARG A 90 -25.45 22.19 -11.04
CA ARG A 90 -25.55 23.47 -11.77
C ARG A 90 -25.66 23.29 -13.29
N ASP A 91 -26.01 22.08 -13.75
CA ASP A 91 -26.25 21.70 -15.14
C ASP A 91 -25.02 21.74 -16.08
N THR A 92 -23.80 21.70 -15.53
CA THR A 92 -22.58 21.86 -16.33
C THR A 92 -22.10 20.57 -17.04
N VAL A 93 -22.66 19.40 -16.72
CA VAL A 93 -22.39 18.12 -17.40
C VAL A 93 -23.68 17.30 -17.49
N ALA A 94 -24.15 17.06 -18.69
CA ALA A 94 -25.36 16.29 -18.93
C ALA A 94 -25.14 14.78 -18.67
N PRO A 95 -26.18 14.02 -18.28
CA PRO A 95 -26.11 12.56 -18.24
C PRO A 95 -25.55 11.94 -19.53
N GLY A 96 -24.64 10.99 -19.41
CA GLY A 96 -23.98 10.35 -20.56
C GLY A 96 -22.90 11.19 -21.23
N GLN A 97 -22.67 12.44 -20.80
CA GLN A 97 -21.57 13.26 -21.30
C GLN A 97 -20.21 12.70 -20.83
N PHE A 98 -19.24 12.76 -21.73
CA PHE A 98 -17.86 12.37 -21.48
C PHE A 98 -17.06 13.55 -20.90
N ILE A 99 -16.26 13.29 -19.87
CA ILE A 99 -15.27 14.22 -19.32
C ILE A 99 -13.93 13.52 -19.11
N THR A 100 -12.83 14.20 -19.36
CA THR A 100 -11.48 13.71 -19.07
C THR A 100 -11.12 13.91 -17.60
N LEU A 101 -10.08 13.21 -17.13
CA LEU A 101 -9.56 13.41 -15.77
C LEU A 101 -9.03 14.84 -15.58
N ALA A 102 -8.35 15.38 -16.59
CA ALA A 102 -7.84 16.75 -16.59
C ALA A 102 -8.95 17.81 -16.44
N GLU A 103 -10.06 17.65 -17.18
CA GLU A 103 -11.21 18.55 -17.07
C GLU A 103 -11.86 18.48 -15.69
N ALA A 104 -11.97 17.28 -15.10
CA ALA A 104 -12.49 17.13 -13.74
C ALA A 104 -11.56 17.75 -12.69
N MET A 105 -10.24 17.64 -12.87
CA MET A 105 -9.24 18.28 -12.01
C MET A 105 -9.31 19.80 -12.09
N LEU A 106 -9.45 20.36 -13.29
CA LEU A 106 -9.59 21.80 -13.51
C LEU A 106 -10.83 22.36 -12.77
N ARG A 107 -11.95 21.64 -12.81
CA ARG A 107 -13.18 22.01 -12.07
C ARG A 107 -13.01 21.98 -10.55
N LEU A 108 -12.09 21.16 -10.06
CA LEU A 108 -11.71 21.10 -8.64
C LEU A 108 -10.62 22.13 -8.26
N GLY A 109 -10.11 22.91 -9.22
CA GLY A 109 -9.01 23.85 -9.00
C GLY A 109 -7.67 23.15 -8.75
N PHE A 110 -7.50 21.90 -9.20
CA PHE A 110 -6.24 21.18 -9.10
C PHE A 110 -5.35 21.44 -10.33
N GLU A 111 -4.04 21.56 -10.10
CA GLU A 111 -3.03 21.61 -11.16
C GLU A 111 -2.80 20.22 -11.78
N GLU A 112 -2.51 20.15 -13.08
CA GLU A 112 -2.23 18.88 -13.78
C GLU A 112 -0.94 18.22 -13.27
N GLY A 113 -0.92 16.87 -13.24
CA GLY A 113 0.28 16.07 -12.93
C GLY A 113 0.51 15.73 -11.46
N GLY A 114 -0.37 16.19 -10.55
CA GLY A 114 -0.33 15.79 -9.15
C GLY A 114 -0.94 14.40 -8.90
N ALA A 115 -0.13 13.38 -8.63
CA ALA A 115 -0.59 12.00 -8.45
C ALA A 115 -1.68 11.85 -7.35
N VAL A 116 -1.58 12.62 -6.26
CA VAL A 116 -2.57 12.62 -5.17
C VAL A 116 -3.88 13.27 -5.64
N GLN A 117 -3.80 14.38 -6.36
CA GLN A 117 -4.94 15.11 -6.91
C GLN A 117 -5.67 14.28 -7.97
N GLU A 118 -4.92 13.59 -8.83
CA GLU A 118 -5.46 12.65 -9.82
C GLU A 118 -6.22 11.50 -9.14
N SER A 119 -5.63 10.87 -8.12
CA SER A 119 -6.29 9.79 -7.37
C SER A 119 -7.54 10.30 -6.67
N THR A 120 -7.47 11.47 -6.05
CA THR A 120 -8.60 12.12 -5.36
C THR A 120 -9.75 12.40 -6.33
N THR A 121 -9.43 12.91 -7.52
CA THR A 121 -10.41 13.23 -8.56
C THR A 121 -11.05 11.96 -9.13
N ARG A 122 -10.25 10.91 -9.39
CA ARG A 122 -10.74 9.60 -9.81
C ARG A 122 -11.71 9.01 -8.80
N ASP A 123 -11.36 9.01 -7.53
CA ASP A 123 -12.21 8.48 -6.46
C ASP A 123 -13.52 9.28 -6.33
N ALA A 124 -13.45 10.60 -6.49
CA ALA A 124 -14.63 11.46 -6.49
C ALA A 124 -15.59 11.12 -7.63
N LEU A 125 -15.08 10.92 -8.85
CA LEU A 125 -15.89 10.52 -10.01
C LEU A 125 -16.56 9.16 -9.81
N ILE A 126 -15.83 8.17 -9.30
CA ILE A 126 -16.38 6.84 -8.97
C ILE A 126 -17.53 6.96 -7.96
N ARG A 127 -17.35 7.75 -6.89
CA ARG A 127 -18.38 7.98 -5.86
C ARG A 127 -19.61 8.69 -6.39
N LEU A 128 -19.46 9.48 -7.45
CA LEU A 128 -20.56 10.13 -8.14
C LEU A 128 -21.23 9.24 -9.20
N GLY A 129 -20.78 7.99 -9.34
CA GLY A 129 -21.36 7.03 -10.29
C GLY A 129 -20.87 7.20 -11.73
N PHE A 130 -19.81 7.98 -11.95
CA PHE A 130 -19.19 8.04 -13.27
C PHE A 130 -18.52 6.72 -13.60
N THR A 131 -18.62 6.31 -14.87
CA THR A 131 -18.02 5.07 -15.34
C THR A 131 -16.87 5.36 -16.29
N ALA A 132 -15.82 4.55 -16.24
CA ALA A 132 -14.68 4.71 -17.15
C ALA A 132 -15.12 4.45 -18.59
N GLY A 133 -14.76 5.36 -19.49
CA GLY A 133 -15.16 5.30 -20.89
C GLY A 133 -14.07 5.81 -21.85
N ARG A 134 -14.39 5.78 -23.14
CA ARG A 134 -13.60 6.42 -24.19
C ARG A 134 -14.46 7.45 -24.90
N GLU A 135 -13.80 8.49 -25.38
CA GLU A 135 -14.43 9.57 -26.12
C GLU A 135 -15.18 9.02 -27.35
N PRO A 136 -16.47 9.36 -27.56
CA PRO A 136 -17.20 8.98 -28.76
C PRO A 136 -16.69 9.80 -29.97
N HIS A 137 -16.25 9.11 -31.03
CA HIS A 137 -15.93 9.68 -32.36
C HIS A 137 -14.77 10.70 -32.42
N GLY A 138 -13.66 10.44 -31.72
CA GLY A 138 -12.40 11.21 -31.83
C GLY A 138 -11.18 10.40 -31.38
N LEU A 139 -10.00 11.04 -31.33
CA LEU A 139 -8.75 10.47 -30.77
C LEU A 139 -9.07 9.67 -29.50
N ARG A 140 -8.53 8.44 -29.37
CA ARG A 140 -8.85 7.47 -28.29
C ARG A 140 -8.44 7.94 -26.88
N ARG A 141 -8.98 9.06 -26.39
CA ARG A 141 -8.76 9.59 -25.05
C ARG A 141 -9.59 8.77 -24.06
N ARG A 142 -8.95 8.41 -22.94
CA ARG A 142 -9.63 7.77 -21.80
C ARG A 142 -10.25 8.86 -20.92
N GLY A 143 -11.43 8.60 -20.40
CA GLY A 143 -12.13 9.52 -19.50
C GLY A 143 -13.29 8.84 -18.79
N TRP A 144 -14.29 9.62 -18.43
CA TRP A 144 -15.37 9.26 -17.53
C TRP A 144 -16.71 9.71 -18.12
N ILE A 145 -17.71 8.84 -18.02
CA ILE A 145 -19.07 9.09 -18.53
C ILE A 145 -19.96 9.40 -17.34
N ALA A 146 -20.65 10.54 -17.39
CA ALA A 146 -21.61 10.95 -16.36
C ALA A 146 -22.73 9.92 -16.21
N PRO A 147 -23.17 9.60 -14.98
CA PRO A 147 -24.25 8.66 -14.77
C PRO A 147 -25.52 9.12 -15.49
N GLY A 148 -26.29 8.17 -16.02
CA GLY A 148 -27.63 8.44 -16.53
C GLY A 148 -28.50 9.01 -15.41
N GLY A 149 -29.05 10.21 -15.59
CA GLY A 149 -30.05 10.74 -14.67
C GLY A 149 -31.22 9.77 -14.64
N ALA A 150 -31.67 9.37 -13.45
CA ALA A 150 -32.96 8.70 -13.33
C ALA A 150 -34.02 9.64 -13.90
N ALA A 151 -34.74 9.16 -14.92
CA ALA A 151 -35.99 9.76 -15.38
C ALA A 151 -37.06 9.63 -14.29
#